data_AF-A0A968JUS0-F1
#
_entry.id   AF-A0A968JUS0-F1
#
_cell.length_a   1.000
_cell.length_b   1.000
_cell.length_c   1.000
_cell.angle_alpha   90.00
_cell.angle_beta   90.00
_cell.angle_gamma   90.00
#
_symmetry.space_group_name_H-M   'P 1'
#
loop_
_entity.id
_entity.type
_entity.pdbx_description
1 polymer ?
#
loop_
_entity_poly.entity_id
_entity_poly.type
_entity_poly.pdbx_seq_one_letter_code
_entity_poly.pdbx_strand_id
1 'polypeptide(L)' 'MTYCPGNLSKQEILGVNFQYANLEEMLKIYNPQELKDGYNVVNGEEIYYISNPATGLWSFRNRFINNI' A
#
# COMPACT_ATOMS: atom_id res chain seq x y z
N MET A 1 9.06 2.61 -6.50
CA MET A 1 7.68 2.17 -6.19
C MET A 1 7.52 0.78 -6.75
N THR A 2 7.27 -0.19 -5.87
CA THR A 2 7.11 -1.60 -6.26
C THR A 2 5.64 -1.89 -6.46
N TYR A 3 5.30 -2.48 -7.60
CA TYR A 3 3.94 -2.80 -7.97
C TYR A 3 3.74 -4.31 -8.07
N CYS A 4 2.71 -4.80 -7.39
CA CYS A 4 2.42 -6.23 -7.22
C CYS A 4 0.98 -6.55 -7.66
N PRO A 5 0.64 -6.43 -8.95
CA PRO A 5 -0.76 -6.47 -9.42
C PRO A 5 -1.36 -7.88 -9.52
N GLY A 6 -0.55 -8.94 -9.42
CA GLY A 6 -0.97 -10.33 -9.64
C GLY A 6 -1.19 -10.68 -11.12
N ASN A 7 -2.04 -9.93 -11.81
CA ASN A 7 -2.54 -10.26 -13.16
C ASN A 7 -1.78 -9.57 -14.30
N LEU A 8 -0.76 -8.75 -14.01
CA LEU A 8 0.08 -8.12 -15.04
C LEU A 8 1.46 -8.75 -15.07
N SER A 9 2.02 -8.87 -16.26
CA SER A 9 3.34 -9.43 -16.45
C SER A 9 4.43 -8.48 -15.95
N LYS A 10 5.56 -9.06 -15.52
CA LYS A 10 6.76 -8.30 -15.13
C LYS A 10 7.22 -7.34 -16.25
N GLN A 11 7.10 -7.75 -17.52
CA GLN A 11 7.53 -6.94 -18.66
C GLN A 11 6.67 -5.68 -18.83
N GLU A 12 5.35 -5.81 -18.69
CA GLU A 12 4.44 -4.66 -18.75
C GLU A 12 4.76 -3.65 -17.64
N ILE A 13 5.01 -4.12 -16.42
CA ILE A 13 5.33 -3.25 -15.27
C ILE A 13 6.69 -2.55 -15.43
N LEU A 14 7.71 -3.27 -15.89
CA LEU A 14 9.02 -2.68 -16.15
C LEU A 14 8.97 -1.69 -17.32
N GLY A 15 8.15 -1.95 -18.34
CA GLY A 15 7.98 -1.09 -19.51
C GLY A 15 7.40 0.29 -19.19
N VAL A 16 6.73 0.45 -18.06
CA VAL A 16 6.23 1.74 -17.55
C VAL A 16 7.04 2.29 -16.37
N ASN A 17 8.28 1.83 -16.20
CA ASN A 17 9.24 2.29 -15.18
C ASN A 17 8.82 2.06 -13.71
N PHE A 18 8.00 1.05 -13.43
CA PHE A 18 7.77 0.57 -12.06
C PHE A 18 8.68 -0.60 -11.73
N GLN A 19 9.01 -0.75 -10.44
CA GLN A 19 9.62 -1.99 -9.95
C GLN A 19 8.53 -3.05 -9.82
N TYR A 20 8.88 -4.31 -10.07
CA TYR A 20 7.95 -5.44 -10.00
C TYR A 20 8.28 -6.34 -8.81
N ALA A 21 7.25 -6.80 -8.10
CA ALA A 21 7.34 -7.95 -7.23
C ALA A 21 6.09 -8.84 -7.37
N ASN A 22 6.22 -10.12 -7.02
CA ASN A 22 5.12 -11.06 -7.07
C ASN A 22 4.12 -10.79 -5.93
N LEU A 23 2.81 -10.79 -6.25
CA LEU A 23 1.76 -10.50 -5.28
C LEU A 23 1.65 -11.56 -4.18
N GLU A 24 1.67 -12.85 -4.54
CA GLU A 24 1.53 -13.94 -3.57
C GLU A 24 2.70 -13.99 -2.58
N GLU A 25 3.91 -13.72 -3.06
CA GLU A 25 5.11 -13.61 -2.21
C GLU A 25 4.97 -12.44 -1.23
N MET A 26 4.52 -11.28 -1.71
CA MET A 26 4.35 -10.10 -0.87
C MET A 26 3.21 -10.25 0.14
N LEU A 27 2.13 -10.96 -0.19
CA LEU A 27 1.03 -11.24 0.74
C LEU A 27 1.42 -12.18 1.89
N LYS A 28 2.45 -13.04 1.71
CA LYS A 28 2.99 -13.87 2.79
C LYS A 28 3.79 -13.06 3.80
N ILE A 29 4.41 -11.96 3.36
CA ILE A 29 5.17 -11.05 4.22
C ILE A 29 4.22 -10.03 4.85
N TYR A 30 3.40 -9.38 4.02
CA TYR A 30 2.49 -8.30 4.38
C TYR A 30 1.04 -8.77 4.31
N ASN A 31 0.60 -9.58 5.26
CA ASN A 31 -0.75 -10.12 5.29
C ASN A 31 -1.80 -9.03 5.63
N PRO A 32 -2.65 -8.58 4.68
CA PRO A 32 -3.61 -7.49 4.92
C PRO A 32 -4.68 -7.84 5.97
N GLN A 33 -4.89 -9.12 6.27
CA GLN A 33 -5.84 -9.55 7.31
C GLN A 33 -5.31 -9.35 8.74
N GLU A 34 -4.00 -9.18 8.88
CA GLU A 34 -3.34 -9.01 10.19
C GLU A 34 -2.92 -7.56 10.45
N LEU A 35 -2.75 -6.77 9.38
CA LEU A 35 -2.30 -5.38 9.45
C LEU A 35 -3.43 -4.43 9.86
N LYS A 36 -3.07 -3.41 10.64
CA LYS A 36 -3.97 -2.31 11.00
C LYS A 36 -3.60 -1.06 10.21
N ASP A 37 -4.59 -0.22 9.88
CA ASP A 37 -4.31 1.06 9.25
C ASP A 37 -3.33 1.88 10.11
N GLY A 38 -2.30 2.44 9.48
CA GLY A 38 -1.22 3.14 10.17
C GLY A 38 0.08 2.33 10.29
N TYR A 39 0.87 2.64 11.31
CA TYR A 39 2.18 2.02 11.52
C TYR A 39 2.06 0.58 12.05
N ASN A 40 2.84 -0.33 11.46
CA ASN A 40 2.99 -1.71 11.88
C ASN A 40 4.49 -2.08 11.83
N VAL A 41 4.87 -3.15 12.53
CA VAL A 41 6.20 -3.76 12.40
C VAL A 41 6.03 -5.17 11.86
N VAL A 42 6.63 -5.45 10.71
CA VAL A 42 6.57 -6.75 10.02
C VAL A 42 8.00 -7.24 9.84
N ASN A 43 8.35 -8.40 10.40
CA ASN A 43 9.70 -8.97 10.32
C ASN A 43 10.83 -7.98 10.73
N GLY A 44 10.56 -7.08 11.66
CA GLY A 44 11.50 -6.05 12.12
C GLY A 44 11.56 -4.78 11.24
N GLU A 45 10.79 -4.73 10.16
CA GLU A 45 10.62 -3.54 9.32
C GLU A 45 9.39 -2.73 9.77
N GLU A 46 9.55 -1.43 9.95
CA GLU A 46 8.43 -0.52 10.19
C GLU A 46 7.76 -0.14 8.86
N ILE A 47 6.46 -0.36 8.76
CA ILE A 47 5.66 -0.07 7.56
C ILE A 47 4.43 0.76 7.92
N TYR A 48 3.92 1.52 6.94
CA TYR A 48 2.62 2.19 7.02
C TYR A 48 1.62 1.50 6.10
N TYR A 49 0.58 0.90 6.67
CA TYR A 49 -0.45 0.18 5.94
C TYR A 49 -1.69 1.05 5.74
N ILE A 50 -2.28 0.96 4.54
CA ILE A 50 -3.53 1.64 4.17
C ILE A 50 -4.42 0.60 3.49
N SER A 51 -5.50 0.20 4.15
CA SER A 51 -6.45 -0.81 3.67
C SER A 51 -7.26 -0.34 2.45
N ASN A 52 -7.53 0.97 2.36
CA ASN A 52 -8.25 1.57 1.24
C ASN A 52 -7.50 2.80 0.71
N PRO A 53 -6.51 2.63 -0.20
CA PRO A 53 -5.74 3.75 -0.73
C PRO A 53 -6.58 4.72 -1.60
N ALA A 54 -7.76 4.29 -2.08
CA ALA A 54 -8.63 5.09 -2.93
C ALA A 54 -9.44 6.15 -2.17
N THR A 55 -9.60 6.03 -0.85
CA THR A 55 -10.34 7.04 -0.05
C THR A 55 -9.57 8.36 0.14
N GLY A 56 -8.32 8.41 -0.32
CA GLY A 56 -7.55 9.64 -0.48
C GLY A 56 -7.03 10.22 0.83
N LEU A 57 -5.70 10.18 1.00
CA LEU A 57 -4.97 11.00 1.98
C LEU A 57 -4.91 12.50 1.59
N TRP A 58 -5.68 12.91 0.58
CA TRP A 58 -5.83 14.30 0.14
C TRP A 58 -6.91 15.01 0.96
N SER A 59 -6.75 15.02 2.29
CA SER A 59 -7.62 15.80 3.16
C SER A 59 -6.95 17.10 3.52
N PHE A 60 -7.43 18.20 2.93
CA PHE A 60 -7.05 19.55 3.31
C PHE A 60 -7.38 19.79 4.79
N ARG A 61 -6.47 20.39 5.56
CA ARG A 61 -6.58 20.55 7.02
C ARG A 61 -7.92 21.16 7.47
N ASN A 62 -8.52 22.06 6.70
CA ASN A 62 -9.84 22.65 7.03
C ASN A 62 -11.01 21.66 6.96
N ARG A 63 -10.87 20.49 6.33
CA ARG A 63 -11.93 19.47 6.28
C ARG A 63 -12.14 18.75 7.62
N PHE A 64 -11.18 18.87 8.54
CA PHE A 64 -11.24 18.34 9.90
C PHE A 64 -11.70 19.36 10.94
N ILE A 65 -11.86 20.63 10.55
CA ILE A 65 -12.35 21.71 11.42
C ILE A 65 -13.83 21.92 11.08
N ASN A 66 -14.71 21.08 11.63
CA ASN A 66 -16.11 21.47 11.77
C ASN A 66 -16.21 22.34 13.04
N ASN A 67 -16.49 23.62 12.85
CA ASN A 67 -16.78 24.56 13.93
C ASN A 67 -18.03 24.06 14.69
N ILE A 68 -17.86 23.83 15.98
CA ILE A 68 -18.93 23.74 16.97
C ILE A 68 -19.48 25.14 17.23
#